data_AF-A0AB74M2L0-F1
#
_entry.id   AF-A0AB74M2L0-F1
#
_cell.length_a   1.000
_cell.length_b   1.000
_cell.length_c   1.000
_cell.angle_alpha   90.00
_cell.angle_beta   90.00
_cell.angle_gamma   90.00
#
_symmetry.space_group_name_H-M   'P 1'
#
loop_
_entity.id
_entity.type
_entity.pdbx_description
1 polymer ?
#
loop_
_entity_poly.entity_id
_entity_poly.type
_entity_poly.pdbx_seq_one_letter_code
_entity_poly.pdbx_strand_id
1 'polypeptide(L)'
;MAEAKPWLPASGRYRLEILSRGARLYHPQDRQIRALAKRGLIEPLPEADPAGACRWTITEAGLTALMGFVPASEMGPSGNG
;
A
#
# COMPACT_ATOMS: atom_id res chain seq x y z
N MET A 1 18.48 14.73 -7.50
CA MET A 1 18.38 13.27 -7.30
C MET A 1 16.95 12.89 -7.65
N ALA A 2 16.73 12.01 -8.63
CA ALA A 2 15.38 11.65 -9.07
C ALA A 2 14.67 10.93 -7.92
N GLU A 3 13.75 11.63 -7.27
CA GLU A 3 12.87 11.07 -6.26
C GLU A 3 12.07 9.97 -6.96
N ALA A 4 12.42 8.71 -6.69
CA ALA A 4 11.77 7.56 -7.28
C ALA A 4 10.34 7.53 -6.76
N LYS A 5 9.43 8.26 -7.43
CA LYS A 5 8.00 8.30 -7.12
C LYS A 5 7.55 6.85 -7.04
N PRO A 6 7.20 6.32 -5.85
CA PRO A 6 7.03 4.89 -5.66
C PRO A 6 5.82 4.46 -6.47
N TRP A 7 6.07 3.92 -7.66
CA TRP A 7 5.03 3.34 -8.50
C TRP A 7 4.48 2.12 -7.75
N LEU A 8 3.28 2.31 -7.19
CA LEU A 8 2.48 1.26 -6.61
C LEU A 8 1.65 0.64 -7.74
N PRO A 9 1.80 -0.66 -8.04
CA PRO A 9 0.90 -1.31 -8.98
C PRO A 9 -0.55 -1.21 -8.45
N ALA A 10 -1.53 -1.18 -9.35
CA ALA A 10 -2.95 -0.98 -9.00
C ALA A 10 -3.44 -1.93 -7.89
N SER A 11 -3.01 -3.19 -7.93
CA SER A 11 -3.35 -4.18 -6.89
C SER A 11 -2.73 -3.84 -5.52
N GLY A 12 -1.53 -3.27 -5.49
CA GLY A 12 -0.89 -2.80 -4.26
C GLY A 12 -1.62 -1.60 -3.66
N ARG A 13 -2.04 -0.65 -4.51
CA ARG A 13 -2.88 0.48 -4.09
C ARG A 13 -4.20 0.00 -3.49
N TYR A 14 -4.91 -0.89 -4.19
CA TYR A 14 -6.17 -1.44 -3.71
C TYR A 14 -6.03 -2.09 -2.32
N ARG A 15 -4.92 -2.80 -2.08
CA ARG A 15 -4.62 -3.39 -0.78
C ARG A 15 -4.37 -2.33 0.30
N LEU A 16 -3.64 -1.27 -0.03
CA LEU A 16 -3.43 -0.14 0.89
C LEU A 16 -4.75 0.59 1.19
N GLU A 17 -5.65 0.79 0.21
CA GLU A 17 -6.97 1.38 0.45
C GLU A 17 -7.85 0.53 1.37
N ILE A 18 -7.73 -0.80 1.31
CA ILE A 18 -8.42 -1.68 2.25
C ILE A 18 -7.83 -1.52 3.66
N LEU A 19 -6.49 -1.52 3.76
CA LEU A 19 -5.78 -1.45 5.04
C LEU A 19 -5.87 -0.07 5.69
N SER A 20 -6.05 1.00 4.90
CA SER A 20 -6.29 2.36 5.42
C SER A 20 -7.63 2.49 6.13
N ARG A 21 -8.58 1.58 5.86
CA ARG A 21 -9.88 1.51 6.57
C ARG A 21 -9.82 0.67 7.83
N GLY A 22 -8.72 -0.04 8.07
CA GLY A 22 -8.51 -0.86 9.25
C GLY A 22 -7.72 -2.14 8.98
N ALA A 23 -7.16 -2.69 10.05
CA ALA A 23 -6.29 -3.85 9.97
C ALA A 23 -7.03 -5.13 9.50
N ARG A 24 -6.40 -5.90 8.61
CA ARG A 24 -6.99 -7.10 7.97
C ARG A 24 -6.08 -8.32 8.09
N LEU A 25 -6.70 -9.49 8.18
CA LEU A 25 -6.00 -10.77 8.17
C LEU A 25 -5.52 -11.10 6.76
N TYR A 26 -4.23 -11.39 6.64
CA TYR A 26 -3.64 -11.93 5.42
C TYR A 26 -2.64 -13.02 5.74
N HIS A 27 -2.53 -13.96 4.80
CA HIS A 27 -1.53 -15.01 4.91
C HIS A 27 -0.13 -14.42 4.68
N PRO A 28 0.88 -14.74 5.52
CA PRO A 28 2.23 -14.18 5.40
C PRO A 28 2.99 -14.60 4.12
N GLN A 29 2.44 -15.56 3.36
CA GLN A 29 2.98 -15.95 2.05
C GLN A 29 2.31 -15.23 0.87
N ASP A 30 1.29 -14.39 1.11
CA ASP A 30 0.69 -13.55 0.07
C ASP A 30 1.78 -12.65 -0.53
N ARG A 31 2.04 -12.82 -1.84
CA ARG A 31 3.11 -12.11 -2.55
C ARG A 31 2.93 -10.59 -2.51
N GLN A 32 1.69 -10.10 -2.53
CA GLN A 32 1.41 -8.67 -2.51
C GLN A 32 1.67 -8.09 -1.12
N ILE A 33 1.22 -8.78 -0.07
CA ILE A 33 1.47 -8.38 1.32
C ILE A 33 2.97 -8.38 1.61
N ARG A 34 3.71 -9.41 1.21
CA ARG A 34 5.17 -9.42 1.32
C ARG A 34 5.84 -8.26 0.60
N ALA A 35 5.38 -7.92 -0.61
CA ALA A 35 5.93 -6.81 -1.37
C ALA A 35 5.68 -5.45 -0.69
N LEU A 36 4.49 -5.24 -0.13
CA LEU A 36 4.14 -4.03 0.61
C LEU A 36 4.90 -3.94 1.93
N ALA A 37 5.00 -5.04 2.67
CA ALA A 37 5.73 -5.12 3.93
C ALA A 37 7.23 -4.88 3.74
N LYS A 38 7.83 -5.47 2.68
CA LYS A 38 9.25 -5.23 2.33
C LYS A 38 9.53 -3.76 2.00
N ARG A 39 8.52 -3.03 1.53
CA ARG A 39 8.60 -1.58 1.27
C ARG A 39 8.27 -0.73 2.50
N GLY A 40 7.99 -1.35 3.65
CA GLY A 40 7.62 -0.65 4.88
C GLY A 40 6.27 0.05 4.81
N LEU A 41 5.39 -0.31 3.87
CA LEU A 41 4.09 0.35 3.68
C LEU A 41 3.02 -0.24 4.60
N ILE A 42 3.20 -1.47 5.02
CA ILE A 42 2.31 -2.17 5.95
C ILE A 42 3.15 -2.92 6.97
N GLU A 43 2.58 -3.18 8.14
CA GLU A 43 3.24 -3.91 9.21
C GLU A 43 2.32 -4.97 9.82
N PRO A 44 2.87 -6.10 10.31
CA PRO A 44 2.10 -7.10 11.01
C PRO A 44 1.81 -6.63 12.44
N LEU A 45 0.57 -6.86 12.88
CA LEU A 45 0.18 -6.73 14.27
C LEU A 45 0.48 -8.05 15.01
N PRO A 46 0.69 -8.01 16.34
CA PRO A 46 1.01 -9.20 17.14
C PRO A 46 -0.13 -10.23 17.21
N GLU A 47 -1.30 -9.91 16.65
CA GLU A 47 -2.46 -10.77 16.60
C GLU A 47 -2.33 -11.75 15.42
N ALA A 48 -1.88 -12.97 15.72
CA ALA A 48 -1.88 -14.09 14.80
C ALA A 48 -3.13 -14.95 15.03
N ASP A 49 -3.81 -15.31 13.95
CA ASP A 49 -4.93 -16.23 13.97
C ASP A 49 -4.42 -17.68 14.11
N PRO A 50 -5.15 -18.59 14.80
CA PRO A 50 -4.78 -20.01 14.90
C PRO A 50 -4.60 -20.71 13.54
N ALA A 51 -5.16 -20.20 12.44
CA ALA A 51 -4.94 -20.69 11.09
C ALA A 51 -3.61 -20.23 10.45
N GLY A 52 -2.76 -19.49 11.18
CA GLY A 52 -1.46 -19.01 10.69
C GLY A 52 -1.54 -17.73 9.86
N ALA A 53 -2.70 -17.08 9.79
CA ALA A 53 -2.84 -15.74 9.21
C ALA A 53 -2.36 -14.67 10.21
N CYS A 54 -1.67 -13.64 9.72
CA CYS A 54 -1.29 -12.49 10.54
C CYS A 54 -2.22 -11.32 10.22
N ARG A 55 -2.55 -10.52 11.24
CA ARG A 55 -3.26 -9.27 11.02
C ARG A 55 -2.26 -8.21 10.57
N TRP A 56 -2.58 -7.46 9.52
CA TRP A 56 -1.73 -6.42 8.96
C TRP A 56 -2.43 -5.08 9.03
N THR A 57 -1.68 -4.02 9.26
CA THR A 57 -2.17 -2.63 9.22
C THR A 57 -1.34 -1.78 8.27
N ILE A 58 -1.90 -0.67 7.80
CA ILE A 58 -1.15 0.33 7.05
C ILE A 58 -0.23 1.10 8.01
N THR A 59 0.97 1.41 7.55
CA THR A 59 1.90 2.31 8.26
C THR A 59 1.68 3.76 7.80
N GLU A 60 2.30 4.72 8.47
CA GLU A 60 2.33 6.11 8.02
C GLU A 60 2.92 6.25 6.60
N ALA A 61 4.03 5.57 6.31
CA ALA A 61 4.63 5.55 4.96
C ALA A 61 3.68 4.96 3.90
N GLY A 62 2.92 3.93 4.26
CA GLY A 62 1.87 3.36 3.41
C GLY A 62 0.75 4.35 3.12
N LEU A 63 0.32 5.10 4.13
CA LEU A 63 -0.70 6.14 4.00
C LEU A 63 -0.22 7.27 3.09
N THR A 64 1.01 7.75 3.29
CA THR A 64 1.64 8.77 2.44
C THR A 64 1.77 8.28 1.00
N ALA A 65 2.18 7.02 0.78
CA ALA A 65 2.28 6.45 -0.56
C ALA A 65 0.90 6.30 -1.24
N LEU A 66 -0.15 6.04 -0.47
CA LEU A 66 -1.52 5.99 -0.96
C LEU A 66 -2.04 7.40 -1.35
N MET A 67 -1.77 8.41 -0.53
CA MET A 67 -2.20 9.80 -0.73
C MET A 67 -1.39 10.55 -1.78
N GLY A 68 -0.07 10.31 -1.86
CA GLY A 68 0.85 10.95 -2.82
C GLY A 68 0.71 10.42 -4.26
N PHE A 69 -0.16 9.44 -4.48
CA PHE A 69 -0.47 8.95 -5.81
C PHE A 69 -1.44 9.90 -6.52
N VAL A 70 -0.88 10.81 -7.32
CA VAL A 70 -1.62 11.47 -8.39
C VAL A 70 -1.77 10.46 -9.52
N PRO A 71 -2.99 10.03 -9.89
CA PRO A 71 -3.18 9.15 -11.05
C PRO A 71 -2.60 9.83 -12.28
N ALA A 72 -1.93 9.07 -13.15
CA ALA A 72 -1.39 9.60 -14.41
C ALA A 72 -2.46 10.30 -15.28
N SER A 73 -3.75 10.04 -15.02
CA SER A 73 -4.89 10.69 -15.67
C SER A 73 -5.21 12.11 -15.18
N GLU A 74 -4.63 12.58 -14.06
CA GLU A 74 -4.78 13.98 -13.60
C GLU A 74 -3.59 14.88 -13.99
N MET A 75 -2.58 14.33 -14.66
CA MET A 75 -1.59 15.13 -15.38
C MET A 75 -2.16 15.49 -16.76
N GLY A 76 -3.30 16.17 -16.78
CA GLY A 76 -3.77 16.84 -18.00
C GLY A 76 -2.71 17.85 -18.44
N PRO A 77 -2.43 18.02 -19.74
CA PRO A 77 -1.55 19.08 -20.19
C PRO A 77 -2.16 20.42 -19.74
N SER A 78 -1.56 21.05 -18.74
CA SER A 78 -1.66 22.50 -18.61
C SER A 78 -1.11 23.08 -19.90
N GLY A 79 -1.98 23.51 -20.80
CA GLY A 79 -1.54 24.17 -22.02
C GLY A 79 -2.61 24.35 -23.09
N ASN A 80 -3.22 25.54 -23.03
CA ASN A 80 -3.50 26.43 -24.16
C ASN A 80 -4.87 26.37 -24.85
N GLY A 81 -5.49 27.55 -24.92
CA GLY A 81 -6.75 27.86 -25.59
C GLY A 81 -7.34 29.15 -25.02
#